data_AF-A0AAV5VYK5-F1
#
_entry.id   AF-A0AAV5VYK5-F1
#
_cell.length_a   1.000
_cell.length_b   1.000
_cell.length_c   1.000
_cell.angle_alpha   90.00
_cell.angle_beta   90.00
_cell.angle_gamma   90.00
#
_symmetry.space_group_name_H-M   'P 1'
#
loop_
_entity.id
_entity.type
_entity.pdbx_description
1 polymer ?
#
loop_
_entity_poly.entity_id
_entity_poly.type
_entity_poly.pdbx_seq_one_letter_code
_entity_poly.pdbx_strand_id
1 'polypeptide(L)'
;MVVQMTYLPLPLLFLLLFPISSALSPLDGFNSIRDLNSEMETHFARENSLSLEEFQSRLPSQQELTAIRKLISLIFIQKNQRICNPFTVEDSFPILNGTITLSSFQTVYCVIHEPIPKEPNQLFPRTFGFVIIRILSSEVVDIHHSSPHFESDGGVNEQAATLFEMTKSRSLVNNGISRFAVRGNPDSTCQPGNTLADAAHNINLAFHAMLQGIYDSTKSVSGNHYIQWHGMSQTSCAQSTAFISLGANGKNEIYQSSNVADKLARAITQCSNGKVVGNTPRDDSQCNLVAGTNVFGRQVHGVEEKEVCAIGAKNFDQRFIHIEQKVESRTEFESWREALNRVFRPIVVHEELKI
;
A
#
# COMPACT_ATOMS: atom_id res chain seq x y z
N MET A 1 20.41 -52.68 -62.00
CA MET A 1 20.25 -51.39 -61.30
C MET A 1 20.01 -51.68 -59.83
N VAL A 2 21.03 -51.46 -58.99
CA VAL A 2 20.96 -51.64 -57.54
C VAL A 2 20.61 -50.27 -56.95
N VAL A 3 19.43 -50.15 -56.33
CA VAL A 3 19.00 -48.91 -55.67
C VAL A 3 19.46 -48.97 -54.22
N GLN A 4 20.39 -48.09 -53.88
CA GLN A 4 20.99 -47.96 -52.55
C GLN A 4 20.09 -47.03 -51.71
N MET A 5 19.35 -47.60 -50.75
CA MET A 5 18.53 -46.85 -49.80
C MET A 5 19.42 -46.30 -48.68
N THR A 6 19.66 -44.99 -48.69
CA THR A 6 20.31 -44.26 -47.59
C THR A 6 19.28 -43.84 -46.55
N TYR A 7 19.36 -44.41 -45.36
CA TYR A 7 18.61 -43.96 -44.17
C TYR A 7 19.29 -42.71 -43.59
N LEU A 8 18.59 -41.57 -43.58
CA LEU A 8 18.97 -40.42 -42.75
C LEU A 8 18.50 -40.65 -41.31
N PRO A 9 19.31 -40.31 -40.30
CA PRO A 9 18.87 -40.37 -38.90
C PRO A 9 17.92 -39.19 -38.61
N LEU A 10 16.76 -39.50 -38.02
CA LEU A 10 15.89 -38.51 -37.40
C LEU A 10 16.64 -37.82 -36.25
N PRO A 11 16.60 -36.48 -36.10
CA PRO A 11 17.13 -35.84 -34.92
C PRO A 11 16.20 -36.18 -33.74
N LEU A 12 16.75 -36.84 -32.72
CA LEU A 12 16.09 -36.97 -31.43
C LEU A 12 15.88 -35.55 -30.86
N LEU A 13 14.64 -35.06 -30.95
CA LEU A 13 14.21 -33.88 -30.23
C LEU A 13 14.17 -34.26 -28.74
N PHE A 14 15.23 -33.92 -28.01
CA PHE A 14 15.23 -33.95 -26.55
C PHE A 14 14.20 -32.91 -26.06
N LEU A 15 12.95 -33.34 -25.90
CA LEU A 15 11.98 -32.66 -25.06
C LEU A 15 12.55 -32.69 -23.65
N LEU A 16 13.27 -31.62 -23.28
CA LEU A 16 13.55 -31.29 -21.89
C LEU A 16 12.20 -31.06 -21.22
N LEU A 17 11.63 -32.14 -20.70
CA LEU A 17 10.62 -32.11 -19.66
C LEU A 17 11.32 -31.52 -18.43
N PHE A 18 11.41 -30.19 -18.40
CA PHE A 18 11.55 -29.51 -17.13
C PHE A 18 10.35 -29.97 -16.30
N PRO A 19 10.57 -30.51 -15.08
CA PRO A 19 9.47 -30.65 -14.17
C PRO A 19 8.89 -29.25 -14.03
N ILE A 20 7.69 -29.04 -14.55
CA ILE A 20 6.83 -27.94 -14.15
C ILE A 20 6.56 -28.26 -12.69
N SER A 21 7.50 -27.85 -11.84
CA SER A 21 7.29 -27.73 -10.43
C SER A 21 6.19 -26.70 -10.35
N SER A 22 4.94 -27.17 -10.34
CA SER A 22 3.81 -26.46 -9.79
C SER A 22 4.19 -26.18 -8.35
N ALA A 23 5.00 -25.13 -8.16
CA ALA A 23 5.20 -24.52 -6.88
C ALA A 23 3.79 -24.13 -6.45
N LEU A 24 3.25 -24.94 -5.53
CA LEU A 24 2.16 -24.52 -4.66
C LEU A 24 2.41 -23.05 -4.30
N SER A 25 1.35 -22.25 -4.37
CA SER A 25 1.46 -20.81 -4.18
C SER A 25 2.26 -20.58 -2.90
N PRO A 26 3.33 -19.76 -2.90
CA PRO A 26 4.16 -19.55 -1.71
C PRO A 26 3.39 -18.98 -0.51
N LEU A 27 2.09 -18.71 -0.68
CA LEU A 27 1.16 -18.21 0.33
C LEU A 27 0.21 -19.28 0.88
N ASP A 28 0.34 -20.54 0.47
CA ASP A 28 -0.44 -21.66 1.01
C ASP A 28 0.00 -21.93 2.45
N GLY A 29 -0.80 -21.51 3.44
CA GLY A 29 -0.50 -21.69 4.87
C GLY A 29 -0.90 -20.51 5.76
N PHE A 30 -1.19 -19.34 5.20
CA PHE A 30 -1.68 -18.19 5.96
C PHE A 30 -3.21 -18.18 6.06
N ASN A 31 -3.73 -17.94 7.26
CA ASN A 31 -5.18 -17.93 7.50
C ASN A 31 -5.81 -16.55 7.30
N SER A 32 -5.00 -15.49 7.29
CA SER A 32 -5.46 -14.10 7.20
C SER A 32 -4.43 -13.20 6.50
N ILE A 33 -4.87 -12.00 6.10
CA ILE A 33 -3.97 -10.97 5.56
C ILE A 33 -3.00 -10.47 6.65
N ARG A 34 -3.44 -10.50 7.91
CA ARG A 34 -2.59 -10.19 9.06
C ARG A 34 -1.42 -11.17 9.19
N ASP A 35 -1.68 -12.48 9.08
CA ASP A 35 -0.63 -13.52 9.15
C ASP A 35 0.37 -13.36 8.00
N LEU A 36 -0.14 -13.12 6.79
CA LEU A 36 0.70 -12.84 5.62
C LEU A 36 1.57 -11.60 5.84
N ASN A 37 1.01 -10.52 6.38
CA ASN A 37 1.77 -9.31 6.69
C ASN A 37 2.88 -9.59 7.71
N SER A 38 2.57 -10.32 8.79
CA SER A 38 3.57 -10.68 9.79
C SER A 38 4.73 -11.48 9.21
N GLU A 39 4.47 -12.40 8.27
CA GLU A 39 5.54 -13.11 7.56
C GLU A 39 6.40 -12.15 6.72
N MET A 40 5.75 -11.32 5.89
CA MET A 40 6.45 -10.38 5.00
C MET A 40 7.38 -9.44 5.78
N GLU A 41 6.94 -8.98 6.95
CA GLU A 41 7.72 -8.11 7.84
C GLU A 41 8.99 -8.74 8.40
N THR A 42 9.10 -10.07 8.44
CA THR A 42 10.34 -10.74 8.86
C THR A 42 11.48 -10.51 7.85
N HIS A 43 11.15 -10.14 6.62
CA HIS A 43 12.07 -9.91 5.52
C HIS A 43 12.24 -8.42 5.17
N PHE A 44 11.63 -7.51 5.92
CA PHE A 44 11.72 -6.07 5.68
C PHE A 44 13.02 -5.47 6.24
N ALA A 45 13.52 -4.43 5.56
CA ALA A 45 14.70 -3.72 6.03
C ALA A 45 14.37 -2.89 7.28
N ARG A 46 15.07 -3.19 8.37
CA ARG A 46 14.91 -2.55 9.69
C ARG A 46 15.75 -1.28 9.82
N GLU A 47 15.52 -0.53 10.89
CA GLU A 47 16.34 0.63 11.23
C GLU A 47 17.85 0.32 11.22
N ASN A 48 18.64 1.19 10.57
CA ASN A 48 20.08 1.09 10.41
C ASN A 48 20.61 -0.23 9.79
N SER A 49 19.75 -1.02 9.13
CA SER A 49 20.13 -2.31 8.56
C SER A 49 20.93 -2.19 7.25
N LEU A 50 20.79 -1.08 6.52
CA LEU A 50 21.43 -0.88 5.21
C LEU A 50 22.48 0.23 5.25
N SER A 51 23.60 0.01 4.57
CA SER A 51 24.47 1.10 4.11
C SER A 51 23.79 1.91 2.98
N LEU A 52 24.33 3.10 2.70
CA LEU A 52 23.85 3.92 1.58
C LEU A 52 24.02 3.21 0.23
N GLU A 53 25.16 2.52 0.03
CA GLU A 53 25.44 1.78 -1.20
C GLU A 53 24.45 0.61 -1.38
N GLU A 54 24.21 -0.18 -0.32
CA GLU A 54 23.22 -1.25 -0.36
C GLU A 54 21.82 -0.71 -0.68
N PHE A 55 21.39 0.37 -0.03
CA PHE A 55 20.11 1.02 -0.33
C PHE A 55 20.01 1.47 -1.79
N GLN A 56 21.03 2.16 -2.31
CA GLN A 56 21.06 2.62 -3.70
C GLN A 56 21.02 1.45 -4.69
N SER A 57 21.73 0.36 -4.40
CA SER A 57 21.73 -0.84 -5.24
C SER A 57 20.37 -1.54 -5.29
N ARG A 58 19.53 -1.34 -4.27
CA ARG A 58 18.19 -1.93 -4.12
C ARG A 58 17.07 -1.09 -4.76
N LEU A 59 17.32 0.18 -5.07
CA LEU A 59 16.32 1.06 -5.69
C LEU A 59 15.89 0.53 -7.07
N PRO A 60 14.59 0.57 -7.38
CA PRO A 60 14.12 0.28 -8.73
C PRO A 60 14.62 1.36 -9.71
N SER A 61 14.99 0.92 -10.90
CA SER A 61 15.21 1.80 -12.04
C SER A 61 13.91 2.50 -12.46
N GLN A 62 14.01 3.58 -13.23
CA GLN A 62 12.83 4.29 -13.75
C GLN A 62 11.95 3.41 -14.64
N GLN A 63 12.56 2.46 -15.37
CA GLN A 63 11.82 1.51 -16.18
C GLN A 63 11.07 0.49 -15.30
N GLU A 64 11.69 0.01 -14.21
CA GLU A 64 11.01 -0.84 -13.22
C GLU A 64 9.85 -0.09 -12.54
N LEU A 65 10.04 1.16 -12.08
CA LEU A 65 8.97 1.98 -11.50
C LEU A 65 7.77 2.09 -12.45
N THR A 66 8.04 2.38 -13.73
CA THR A 66 6.99 2.45 -14.77
C THR A 66 6.30 1.10 -14.97
N ALA A 67 7.06 0.00 -14.98
CA ALA A 67 6.51 -1.35 -15.12
C ALA A 67 5.66 -1.76 -13.91
N ILE A 68 6.11 -1.46 -12.68
CA ILE A 68 5.37 -1.71 -11.42
C ILE A 68 4.01 -1.02 -11.47
N ARG A 69 4.00 0.28 -11.81
CA ARG A 69 2.78 1.08 -11.94
C ARG A 69 1.80 0.49 -12.96
N LYS A 70 2.30 0.08 -14.13
CA LYS A 70 1.49 -0.54 -15.19
C LYS A 70 0.95 -1.92 -14.79
N LEU A 71 1.78 -2.75 -14.16
CA LEU A 71 1.39 -4.06 -13.65
C LEU A 71 0.24 -3.92 -12.65
N ILE A 72 0.38 -3.04 -11.67
CA ILE A 72 -0.67 -2.81 -10.65
C ILE A 72 -1.95 -2.30 -11.29
N SER A 73 -1.85 -1.38 -12.26
CA SER A 73 -3.02 -0.90 -13.00
C SER A 73 -3.73 -2.04 -13.76
N LEU A 74 -2.96 -2.93 -14.40
CA LEU A 74 -3.49 -4.10 -15.10
C LEU A 74 -4.25 -5.02 -14.13
N ILE A 75 -3.63 -5.40 -13.01
CA ILE A 75 -4.26 -6.27 -12.01
C ILE A 75 -5.52 -5.62 -11.44
N PHE A 76 -5.46 -4.31 -11.16
CA PHE A 76 -6.57 -3.57 -10.57
C PHE A 76 -7.79 -3.50 -11.51
N ILE A 77 -7.58 -3.22 -12.80
CA ILE A 77 -8.66 -2.99 -13.78
C ILE A 77 -9.32 -4.30 -14.23
N GLN A 78 -8.53 -5.33 -14.50
CA GLN A 78 -9.03 -6.55 -15.15
C GLN A 78 -9.98 -7.37 -14.26
N LYS A 79 -9.93 -7.20 -12.93
CA LYS A 79 -10.82 -7.89 -11.96
C LYS A 79 -10.93 -9.40 -12.21
N ASN A 80 -9.89 -10.00 -12.77
CA ASN A 80 -9.85 -11.41 -13.17
C ASN A 80 -8.76 -12.12 -12.39
N GLN A 81 -9.10 -13.19 -11.67
CA GLN A 81 -8.10 -13.92 -10.90
C GLN A 81 -7.07 -14.63 -11.79
N ARG A 82 -7.42 -14.93 -13.05
CA ARG A 82 -6.52 -15.62 -13.99
C ARG A 82 -5.26 -14.84 -14.31
N ILE A 83 -5.28 -13.51 -14.20
CA ILE A 83 -4.08 -12.68 -14.42
C ILE A 83 -3.21 -12.55 -13.16
N CYS A 84 -3.66 -13.08 -12.02
CA CYS A 84 -2.87 -13.12 -10.80
C CYS A 84 -2.04 -14.42 -10.78
N ASN A 85 -1.04 -14.48 -11.65
CA ASN A 85 -0.12 -15.60 -11.72
C ASN A 85 1.28 -15.13 -12.15
N PRO A 86 2.36 -15.85 -11.79
CA PRO A 86 3.72 -15.43 -12.12
C PRO A 86 3.98 -15.23 -13.62
N PHE A 87 3.36 -16.05 -14.50
CA PHE A 87 3.52 -15.94 -15.95
C PHE A 87 3.04 -14.59 -16.51
N THR A 88 2.10 -13.91 -15.83
CA THR A 88 1.68 -12.56 -16.25
C THR A 88 2.83 -11.56 -16.17
N VAL A 89 3.73 -11.71 -15.18
CA VAL A 89 4.94 -10.87 -15.07
C VAL A 89 5.93 -11.25 -16.16
N GLU A 90 6.18 -12.54 -16.35
CA GLU A 90 7.13 -13.05 -17.35
C GLU A 90 6.77 -12.60 -18.77
N ASP A 91 5.49 -12.71 -19.14
CA ASP A 91 5.01 -12.43 -20.48
C ASP A 91 4.83 -10.93 -20.75
N SER A 92 4.27 -10.19 -19.78
CA SER A 92 3.84 -8.79 -20.00
C SER A 92 4.81 -7.76 -19.44
N PHE A 93 5.64 -8.13 -18.47
CA PHE A 93 6.55 -7.24 -17.76
C PHE A 93 7.93 -7.88 -17.54
N PRO A 94 8.65 -8.27 -18.61
CA PRO A 94 9.89 -9.05 -18.50
C PRO A 94 10.98 -8.36 -17.69
N ILE A 95 10.99 -7.02 -17.61
CA ILE A 95 11.93 -6.26 -16.76
C ILE A 95 11.74 -6.50 -15.25
N LEU A 96 10.56 -6.97 -14.84
CA LEU A 96 10.25 -7.32 -13.46
C LEU A 96 10.45 -8.81 -13.16
N ASN A 97 10.82 -9.61 -14.16
CA ASN A 97 11.01 -11.05 -13.98
C ASN A 97 12.13 -11.33 -12.97
N GLY A 98 11.86 -12.20 -12.01
CA GLY A 98 12.76 -12.50 -10.89
C GLY A 98 12.77 -11.46 -9.78
N THR A 99 12.18 -10.28 -9.99
CA THR A 99 12.10 -9.21 -8.99
C THR A 99 10.72 -9.13 -8.34
N ILE A 100 9.66 -9.33 -9.13
CA ILE A 100 8.27 -9.34 -8.65
C ILE A 100 7.61 -10.65 -9.07
N THR A 101 6.76 -11.17 -8.20
CA THR A 101 5.87 -12.29 -8.45
C THR A 101 4.43 -11.94 -8.09
N LEU A 102 3.49 -12.68 -8.68
CA LEU A 102 2.06 -12.56 -8.41
C LEU A 102 1.57 -13.86 -7.80
N SER A 103 0.92 -13.75 -6.65
CA SER A 103 0.36 -14.91 -5.95
C SER A 103 -1.11 -14.67 -5.66
N SER A 104 -1.95 -15.65 -6.00
CA SER A 104 -3.35 -15.63 -5.57
C SER A 104 -3.46 -16.02 -4.11
N PHE A 105 -4.28 -15.31 -3.33
CA PHE A 105 -4.50 -15.60 -1.92
C PHE A 105 -6.01 -15.67 -1.62
N GLN A 106 -6.43 -16.73 -0.92
CA GLN A 106 -7.83 -17.01 -0.56
C GLN A 106 -8.83 -16.89 -1.73
N THR A 107 -8.39 -17.11 -2.95
CA THR A 107 -9.16 -16.95 -4.21
C THR A 107 -9.72 -15.55 -4.52
N VAL A 108 -9.61 -14.59 -3.61
CA VAL A 108 -10.21 -13.26 -3.77
C VAL A 108 -9.18 -12.14 -3.84
N TYR A 109 -7.92 -12.43 -3.50
CA TYR A 109 -6.83 -11.47 -3.50
C TYR A 109 -5.76 -11.84 -4.51
N CYS A 110 -5.17 -10.81 -5.09
CA CYS A 110 -3.90 -10.88 -5.78
C CYS A 110 -2.84 -10.13 -4.99
N VAL A 111 -1.77 -10.83 -4.64
CA VAL A 111 -0.63 -10.30 -3.91
C VAL A 111 0.51 -10.08 -4.90
N ILE A 112 0.98 -8.84 -5.00
CA ILE A 112 2.14 -8.43 -5.79
C ILE A 112 3.28 -8.19 -4.81
N HIS A 113 4.30 -9.05 -4.86
CA HIS A 113 5.38 -9.03 -3.89
C HIS A 113 6.69 -9.49 -4.53
N GLU A 114 7.81 -9.29 -3.84
CA GLU A 114 9.09 -9.90 -4.22
C GLU A 114 9.08 -11.40 -3.91
N PRO A 115 9.90 -12.24 -4.58
CA PRO A 115 10.09 -13.63 -4.18
C PRO A 115 10.46 -13.74 -2.70
N ILE A 116 9.68 -14.51 -1.94
CA ILE A 116 9.89 -14.69 -0.50
C ILE A 116 11.23 -15.40 -0.27
N PRO A 117 12.17 -14.79 0.50
CA PRO A 117 13.43 -15.43 0.82
C PRO A 117 13.22 -16.76 1.56
N LYS A 118 14.06 -17.76 1.27
CA LYS A 118 13.96 -19.09 1.89
C LYS A 118 14.46 -19.10 3.34
N GLU A 119 15.45 -18.27 3.63
CA GLU A 119 16.07 -18.22 4.94
C GLU A 119 15.32 -17.21 5.84
N PRO A 120 14.99 -17.59 7.09
CA PRO A 120 14.42 -16.66 8.04
C PRO A 120 15.32 -15.44 8.24
N ASN A 121 14.73 -14.25 8.30
CA ASN A 121 15.43 -12.96 8.47
C ASN A 121 16.33 -12.55 7.29
N GLN A 122 16.39 -13.32 6.20
CA GLN A 122 16.98 -12.82 4.98
C GLN A 122 16.09 -11.71 4.43
N LEU A 123 16.64 -10.54 4.16
CA LEU A 123 15.87 -9.43 3.61
C LEU A 123 15.36 -9.78 2.21
N PHE A 124 14.21 -9.23 1.86
CA PHE A 124 13.82 -9.14 0.45
C PHE A 124 14.95 -8.50 -0.36
N PRO A 125 15.27 -8.99 -1.56
CA PRO A 125 16.40 -8.49 -2.34
C PRO A 125 16.36 -6.98 -2.59
N ARG A 126 15.17 -6.41 -2.81
CA ARG A 126 14.95 -5.00 -3.17
C ARG A 126 14.19 -4.20 -2.12
N THR A 127 13.56 -4.86 -1.14
CA THR A 127 12.83 -4.22 -0.03
C THR A 127 11.67 -3.32 -0.50
N PHE A 128 11.02 -3.69 -1.59
CA PHE A 128 9.90 -2.98 -2.21
C PHE A 128 8.65 -2.98 -1.32
N GLY A 129 8.48 -4.00 -0.50
CA GLY A 129 7.24 -4.27 0.21
C GLY A 129 6.27 -5.07 -0.65
N PHE A 130 4.97 -4.86 -0.47
CA PHE A 130 3.96 -5.59 -1.23
C PHE A 130 2.67 -4.81 -1.43
N VAL A 131 1.89 -5.25 -2.42
CA VAL A 131 0.54 -4.77 -2.70
C VAL A 131 -0.42 -5.94 -2.65
N ILE A 132 -1.60 -5.74 -2.06
CA ILE A 132 -2.72 -6.67 -2.15
C ILE A 132 -3.87 -5.96 -2.86
N ILE A 133 -4.41 -6.59 -3.88
CA ILE A 133 -5.61 -6.13 -4.60
C ILE A 133 -6.69 -7.18 -4.41
N ARG A 134 -7.82 -6.78 -3.83
CA ARG A 134 -9.02 -7.62 -3.81
C ARG A 134 -9.61 -7.64 -5.20
N ILE A 135 -9.53 -8.76 -5.92
CA ILE A 135 -9.88 -8.88 -7.34
C ILE A 135 -11.37 -8.63 -7.56
N LEU A 136 -12.22 -9.28 -6.77
CA LEU A 136 -13.67 -9.15 -6.84
C LEU A 136 -14.13 -8.09 -5.85
N SER A 137 -14.55 -6.92 -6.35
CA SER A 137 -15.27 -5.90 -5.58
C SER A 137 -16.57 -5.53 -6.29
N SER A 138 -17.68 -5.66 -5.58
CA SER A 138 -19.01 -5.17 -5.96
C SER A 138 -19.37 -3.88 -5.22
N GLU A 139 -18.44 -3.31 -4.45
CA GLU A 139 -18.68 -2.13 -3.64
C GLU A 139 -18.72 -0.87 -4.50
N VAL A 140 -19.58 0.08 -4.13
CA VAL A 140 -19.70 1.40 -4.79
C VAL A 140 -18.60 2.36 -4.33
N VAL A 141 -18.07 2.14 -3.12
CA VAL A 141 -17.00 2.93 -2.51
C VAL A 141 -15.82 2.01 -2.21
N ASP A 142 -14.67 2.34 -2.78
CA ASP A 142 -13.43 1.62 -2.59
C ASP A 142 -12.53 2.38 -1.60
N ILE A 143 -12.10 1.66 -0.57
CA ILE A 143 -11.10 2.13 0.39
C ILE A 143 -9.76 1.48 0.01
N HIS A 144 -8.71 2.30 -0.01
CA HIS A 144 -7.34 1.89 -0.28
C HIS A 144 -6.50 2.20 0.96
N HIS A 145 -5.87 1.19 1.55
CA HIS A 145 -5.01 1.36 2.70
C HIS A 145 -3.55 1.41 2.26
N SER A 146 -2.75 2.20 2.97
CA SER A 146 -1.30 2.16 2.84
C SER A 146 -0.59 2.44 4.15
N SER A 147 0.58 1.85 4.33
CA SER A 147 1.46 2.10 5.47
C SER A 147 2.91 2.30 4.98
N PRO A 148 3.44 3.53 5.03
CA PRO A 148 4.76 3.85 4.50
C PRO A 148 5.89 3.50 5.48
N HIS A 149 5.60 3.31 6.76
CA HIS A 149 6.60 3.23 7.82
C HIS A 149 6.53 1.92 8.59
N PHE A 150 7.23 0.92 8.08
CA PHE A 150 7.51 -0.28 8.86
C PHE A 150 8.35 0.06 10.11
N GLU A 151 8.04 -0.60 11.24
CA GLU A 151 8.72 -0.54 12.55
C GLU A 151 8.69 0.81 13.27
N SER A 152 9.08 1.87 12.58
CA SER A 152 9.23 3.22 13.12
C SER A 152 7.91 3.92 13.51
N ASP A 153 6.77 3.44 13.02
CA ASP A 153 5.43 3.89 13.44
C ASP A 153 4.77 2.87 14.42
N GLY A 154 5.49 1.83 14.84
CA GLY A 154 4.95 0.71 15.60
C GLY A 154 4.11 -0.24 14.74
N GLY A 155 3.04 -0.81 15.30
CA GLY A 155 2.18 -1.82 14.65
C GLY A 155 1.20 -1.28 13.59
N VAL A 156 1.58 -0.25 12.82
CA VAL A 156 0.68 0.39 11.83
C VAL A 156 0.47 -0.48 10.59
N ASN A 157 1.49 -1.19 10.12
CA ASN A 157 1.36 -2.14 9.03
C ASN A 157 0.35 -3.26 9.36
N GLU A 158 0.44 -3.81 10.58
CA GLU A 158 -0.50 -4.81 11.10
C GLU A 158 -1.93 -4.26 11.16
N GLN A 159 -2.10 -3.02 11.63
CA GLN A 159 -3.39 -2.33 11.63
C GLN A 159 -3.94 -2.17 10.22
N ALA A 160 -3.14 -1.70 9.26
CA ALA A 160 -3.55 -1.52 7.87
C ALA A 160 -3.97 -2.85 7.22
N ALA A 161 -3.21 -3.92 7.45
CA ALA A 161 -3.51 -5.27 6.99
C ALA A 161 -4.82 -5.82 7.59
N THR A 162 -4.98 -5.66 8.90
CA THR A 162 -6.17 -6.12 9.64
C THR A 162 -7.42 -5.37 9.18
N LEU A 163 -7.35 -4.04 9.09
CA LEU A 163 -8.49 -3.23 8.64
C LEU A 163 -8.81 -3.45 7.17
N PHE A 164 -7.81 -3.65 6.31
CA PHE A 164 -8.03 -4.01 4.91
C PHE A 164 -8.92 -5.24 4.77
N GLU A 165 -8.63 -6.31 5.52
CA GLU A 165 -9.40 -7.54 5.50
C GLU A 165 -10.79 -7.36 6.15
N MET A 166 -10.84 -6.78 7.35
CA MET A 166 -12.10 -6.58 8.10
C MET A 166 -13.09 -5.67 7.37
N THR A 167 -12.59 -4.68 6.63
CA THR A 167 -13.41 -3.79 5.82
C THR A 167 -13.49 -4.24 4.38
N LYS A 168 -13.01 -5.42 3.97
CA LYS A 168 -13.07 -5.91 2.58
C LYS A 168 -12.63 -4.83 1.58
N SER A 169 -11.61 -4.06 1.95
CA SER A 169 -11.12 -2.93 1.18
C SER A 169 -10.56 -3.36 -0.16
N ARG A 170 -10.38 -2.39 -1.07
CA ARG A 170 -10.02 -2.67 -2.44
C ARG A 170 -8.54 -2.98 -2.59
N SER A 171 -7.69 -2.24 -1.89
CA SER A 171 -6.25 -2.48 -1.91
C SER A 171 -5.54 -2.15 -0.60
N LEU A 172 -4.38 -2.78 -0.43
CA LEU A 172 -3.41 -2.52 0.63
C LEU A 172 -2.02 -2.35 -0.01
N VAL A 173 -1.26 -1.35 0.41
CA VAL A 173 0.16 -1.17 0.03
C VAL A 173 1.00 -1.00 1.29
N ASN A 174 1.93 -1.91 1.53
CA ASN A 174 2.86 -1.82 2.67
C ASN A 174 4.28 -1.66 2.15
N ASN A 175 5.00 -0.69 2.72
CA ASN A 175 6.40 -0.44 2.40
C ASN A 175 7.30 -1.49 3.06
N GLY A 176 8.31 -1.98 2.33
CA GLY A 176 9.22 -3.03 2.78
C GLY A 176 10.46 -2.54 3.53
N ILE A 177 10.51 -1.24 3.85
CA ILE A 177 11.67 -0.59 4.46
C ILE A 177 11.26 0.37 5.58
N SER A 178 11.97 0.33 6.70
CA SER A 178 11.86 1.33 7.75
C SER A 178 12.35 2.69 7.24
N ARG A 179 11.69 3.80 7.63
CA ARG A 179 12.13 5.15 7.24
C ARG A 179 13.55 5.49 7.72
N PHE A 180 14.04 4.78 8.74
CA PHE A 180 15.40 4.92 9.30
C PHE A 180 16.34 3.78 8.87
N ALA A 181 16.02 3.04 7.80
CA ALA A 181 16.80 1.86 7.42
C ALA A 181 18.23 2.16 6.96
N VAL A 182 18.49 3.36 6.43
CA VAL A 182 19.80 3.75 5.89
C VAL A 182 20.65 4.39 6.97
N ARG A 183 21.80 3.78 7.27
CA ARG A 183 22.74 4.27 8.28
C ARG A 183 23.15 5.72 8.01
N GLY A 184 23.15 6.52 9.08
CA GLY A 184 23.49 7.94 9.02
C GLY A 184 22.33 8.85 8.58
N ASN A 185 21.14 8.30 8.34
CA ASN A 185 19.92 9.05 8.01
C ASN A 185 20.15 10.14 6.94
N PRO A 186 20.69 9.79 5.76
CA PRO A 186 20.87 10.75 4.68
C PRO A 186 19.52 11.36 4.28
N ASP A 187 19.54 12.60 3.80
CA ASP A 187 18.34 13.31 3.38
C ASP A 187 17.75 12.74 2.09
N SER A 188 16.42 12.75 2.00
CA SER A 188 15.67 12.52 0.77
C SER A 188 15.98 13.63 -0.24
N THR A 189 16.31 13.22 -1.47
CA THR A 189 16.50 14.17 -2.59
C THR A 189 15.19 14.81 -3.06
N CYS A 190 14.05 14.15 -2.80
CA CYS A 190 12.74 14.68 -3.14
C CYS A 190 12.31 15.77 -2.15
N GLN A 191 12.52 15.56 -0.85
CA GLN A 191 12.18 16.51 0.19
C GLN A 191 13.26 16.54 1.28
N PRO A 192 14.26 17.43 1.14
CA PRO A 192 15.32 17.58 2.13
C PRO A 192 14.77 17.82 3.55
N GLY A 193 15.41 17.22 4.56
CA GLY A 193 14.94 17.21 5.95
C GLY A 193 14.08 16.00 6.32
N ASN A 194 13.63 15.21 5.34
CA ASN A 194 13.10 13.85 5.57
C ASN A 194 14.18 12.82 5.25
N THR A 195 14.12 11.66 5.89
CA THR A 195 15.10 10.60 5.66
C THR A 195 14.94 9.98 4.28
N LEU A 196 16.06 9.52 3.70
CA LEU A 196 16.10 8.98 2.34
C LEU A 196 15.19 7.75 2.14
N ALA A 197 14.98 6.94 3.18
CA ALA A 197 14.10 5.76 3.12
C ALA A 197 12.65 6.05 3.52
N ASP A 198 12.28 7.31 3.78
CA ASP A 198 10.90 7.69 4.07
C ASP A 198 10.03 7.60 2.81
N ALA A 199 9.15 6.60 2.77
CA ALA A 199 8.28 6.34 1.62
C ALA A 199 7.10 7.30 1.47
N ALA A 200 6.76 8.08 2.52
CA ALA A 200 5.80 9.17 2.39
C ALA A 200 6.41 10.42 1.72
N HIS A 201 7.75 10.49 1.68
CA HIS A 201 8.51 11.67 1.22
C HIS A 201 9.57 11.35 0.13
N ASN A 202 9.52 10.16 -0.48
CA ASN A 202 10.43 9.76 -1.55
C ASN A 202 9.69 9.03 -2.69
N ILE A 203 9.76 9.60 -3.89
CA ILE A 203 9.11 9.07 -5.10
C ILE A 203 9.90 7.95 -5.79
N ASN A 204 11.16 7.71 -5.41
CA ASN A 204 12.01 6.70 -6.04
C ASN A 204 11.82 5.29 -5.47
N LEU A 205 10.98 5.14 -4.43
CA LEU A 205 10.68 3.84 -3.83
C LEU A 205 9.52 3.15 -4.56
N ALA A 206 9.57 1.82 -4.63
CA ALA A 206 8.51 1.02 -5.24
C ALA A 206 7.13 1.32 -4.63
N PHE A 207 7.08 1.60 -3.31
CA PHE A 207 5.87 2.01 -2.60
C PHE A 207 5.12 3.16 -3.29
N HIS A 208 5.83 4.18 -3.79
CA HIS A 208 5.19 5.29 -4.48
C HIS A 208 4.60 4.86 -5.83
N ALA A 209 5.37 4.13 -6.65
CA ALA A 209 4.87 3.58 -7.92
C ALA A 209 3.69 2.62 -7.73
N MET A 210 3.67 1.89 -6.62
CA MET A 210 2.56 1.00 -6.26
C MET A 210 1.27 1.77 -6.01
N LEU A 211 1.35 2.84 -5.20
CA LEU A 211 0.23 3.74 -4.96
C LEU A 211 -0.24 4.44 -6.23
N GLN A 212 0.69 4.88 -7.08
CA GLN A 212 0.37 5.49 -8.37
C GLN A 212 -0.40 4.55 -9.30
N GLY A 213 -0.04 3.26 -9.34
CA GLY A 213 -0.75 2.28 -10.17
C GLY A 213 -2.23 2.13 -9.76
N ILE A 214 -2.50 2.17 -8.45
CA ILE A 214 -3.88 2.17 -7.94
C ILE A 214 -4.56 3.48 -8.31
N TYR A 215 -3.94 4.63 -8.01
CA TYR A 215 -4.51 5.96 -8.27
C TYR A 215 -4.82 6.19 -9.75
N ASP A 216 -3.93 5.80 -10.66
CA ASP A 216 -4.17 5.94 -12.10
C ASP A 216 -5.40 5.18 -12.59
N SER A 217 -5.67 4.04 -11.97
CA SER A 217 -6.79 3.17 -12.32
C SER A 217 -8.14 3.71 -11.86
N THR A 218 -8.14 4.70 -10.96
CA THR A 218 -9.33 5.16 -10.22
C THR A 218 -9.47 6.69 -10.18
N LYS A 219 -8.48 7.46 -10.63
CA LYS A 219 -8.45 8.93 -10.51
C LYS A 219 -9.64 9.63 -11.18
N SER A 220 -10.24 9.01 -12.21
CA SER A 220 -11.44 9.50 -12.90
C SER A 220 -12.75 8.99 -12.31
N VAL A 221 -12.69 8.11 -11.30
CA VAL A 221 -13.84 7.46 -10.68
C VAL A 221 -14.05 8.05 -9.29
N SER A 222 -15.26 8.56 -9.03
CA SER A 222 -15.65 9.02 -7.70
C SER A 222 -15.74 7.85 -6.70
N GLY A 223 -15.62 8.12 -5.40
CA GLY A 223 -15.80 7.10 -4.37
C GLY A 223 -14.56 6.24 -4.09
N ASN A 224 -13.37 6.73 -4.44
CA ASN A 224 -12.09 6.11 -4.06
C ASN A 224 -11.42 6.95 -2.97
N HIS A 225 -11.14 6.33 -1.82
CA HIS A 225 -10.50 6.99 -0.68
C HIS A 225 -9.19 6.29 -0.31
N TYR A 226 -8.11 7.06 -0.26
CA TYR A 226 -6.76 6.60 0.05
C TYR A 226 -6.41 6.97 1.47
N ILE A 227 -6.44 5.97 2.34
CA ILE A 227 -6.10 6.10 3.75
C ILE A 227 -4.64 5.69 3.91
N GLN A 228 -3.80 6.63 4.33
CA GLN A 228 -2.44 6.36 4.74
C GLN A 228 -2.32 6.41 6.25
N TRP A 229 -1.97 5.28 6.84
CA TRP A 229 -1.87 5.09 8.27
C TRP A 229 -0.46 5.41 8.75
N HIS A 230 -0.37 6.13 9.86
CA HIS A 230 0.86 6.51 10.51
C HIS A 230 0.76 6.38 12.04
N GLY A 231 1.93 6.28 12.66
CA GLY A 231 2.09 6.21 14.10
C GLY A 231 2.77 7.46 14.62
N MET A 232 2.20 8.05 15.67
CA MET A 232 2.80 9.18 16.37
C MET A 232 3.25 8.81 17.78
N SER A 233 4.20 9.59 18.31
CA SER A 233 4.63 9.51 19.70
C SER A 233 3.50 9.87 20.67
N GLN A 234 3.54 9.32 21.88
CA GLN A 234 2.63 9.67 22.97
C GLN A 234 2.66 11.16 23.34
N THR A 235 3.80 11.81 23.11
CA THR A 235 4.00 13.24 23.38
C THR A 235 3.55 14.14 22.23
N SER A 236 3.24 13.57 21.05
CA SER A 236 2.74 14.33 19.90
C SER A 236 1.23 14.51 19.98
N CYS A 237 0.74 15.64 19.48
CA CYS A 237 -0.69 15.96 19.33
C CYS A 237 -1.48 15.65 20.60
N ALA A 238 -1.21 16.44 21.65
CA ALA A 238 -1.60 16.13 23.02
C ALA A 238 -3.11 15.89 23.20
N GLN A 239 -3.95 16.50 22.37
CA GLN A 239 -5.41 16.40 22.45
C GLN A 239 -5.98 15.20 21.67
N SER A 240 -5.15 14.54 20.87
CA SER A 240 -5.57 13.54 19.88
C SER A 240 -5.03 12.16 20.24
N THR A 241 -5.90 11.15 20.25
CA THR A 241 -5.48 9.73 20.18
C THR A 241 -5.30 9.32 18.72
N ALA A 242 -6.16 9.85 17.86
CA ALA A 242 -6.06 9.76 16.40
C ALA A 242 -6.22 11.16 15.80
N PHE A 243 -5.26 11.59 14.99
CA PHE A 243 -5.30 12.86 14.28
C PHE A 243 -5.50 12.59 12.78
N ILE A 244 -6.61 13.08 12.24
CA ILE A 244 -7.09 12.75 10.89
C ILE A 244 -7.03 14.01 10.03
N SER A 245 -6.16 13.98 9.02
CA SER A 245 -5.91 15.10 8.12
C SER A 245 -6.19 14.74 6.65
N LEU A 246 -6.61 15.72 5.87
CA LEU A 246 -6.73 15.69 4.42
C LEU A 246 -5.52 16.36 3.74
N GLY A 247 -4.34 16.39 4.37
CA GLY A 247 -3.13 17.00 3.79
C GLY A 247 -3.05 18.53 3.90
N ALA A 248 -4.00 19.16 4.62
CA ALA A 248 -4.08 20.62 4.78
C ALA A 248 -4.04 21.03 6.26
N ASN A 249 -3.64 22.28 6.53
CA ASN A 249 -3.74 22.86 7.87
C ASN A 249 -5.20 23.21 8.24
N GLY A 250 -5.49 23.38 9.53
CA GLY A 250 -6.85 23.64 10.03
C GLY A 250 -7.48 24.97 9.61
N LYS A 251 -6.69 25.90 9.05
CA LYS A 251 -7.20 27.17 8.50
C LYS A 251 -7.66 27.04 7.05
N ASN A 252 -7.35 25.93 6.37
CA ASN A 252 -7.81 25.69 5.02
C ASN A 252 -9.34 25.56 4.98
N GLU A 253 -9.94 25.99 3.87
CA GLU A 253 -11.39 25.98 3.64
C GLU A 253 -12.01 24.58 3.74
N ILE A 254 -11.25 23.52 3.44
CA ILE A 254 -11.71 22.13 3.51
C ILE A 254 -12.19 21.72 4.90
N TYR A 255 -11.68 22.35 5.96
CA TYR A 255 -12.09 22.11 7.35
C TYR A 255 -13.16 23.09 7.86
N GLN A 256 -13.53 24.11 7.09
CA GLN A 256 -14.54 25.07 7.51
C GLN A 256 -15.96 24.52 7.36
N SER A 257 -16.12 23.45 6.58
CA SER A 257 -17.36 22.69 6.40
C SER A 257 -17.17 21.22 6.74
N SER A 258 -18.27 20.47 6.91
CA SER A 258 -18.15 19.04 7.24
C SER A 258 -17.54 18.26 6.09
N ASN A 259 -16.39 17.64 6.36
CA ASN A 259 -15.64 16.81 5.41
C ASN A 259 -15.51 15.35 5.91
N VAL A 260 -14.86 14.50 5.13
CA VAL A 260 -14.64 13.08 5.45
C VAL A 260 -13.78 12.88 6.70
N ALA A 261 -12.76 13.71 6.94
CA ALA A 261 -11.93 13.62 8.13
C ALA A 261 -12.75 13.93 9.40
N ASP A 262 -13.61 14.95 9.37
CA ASP A 262 -14.48 15.26 10.52
C ASP A 262 -15.45 14.11 10.80
N LYS A 263 -16.00 13.49 9.74
CA LYS A 263 -16.92 12.35 9.86
C LYS A 263 -16.20 11.16 10.48
N LEU A 264 -14.98 10.86 10.02
CA LEU A 264 -14.18 9.75 10.53
C LEU A 264 -13.73 10.00 11.97
N ALA A 265 -13.31 11.23 12.31
CA ALA A 265 -12.92 11.63 13.66
C ALA A 265 -14.06 11.42 14.66
N ARG A 266 -15.26 11.91 14.33
CA ARG A 266 -16.45 11.66 15.15
C ARG A 266 -16.82 10.19 15.22
N ALA A 267 -16.74 9.46 14.10
CA ALA A 267 -17.11 8.06 14.04
C ALA A 267 -16.20 7.20 14.92
N ILE A 268 -14.87 7.36 14.85
CA ILE A 268 -13.94 6.58 15.68
C ILE A 268 -14.11 6.88 17.17
N THR A 269 -14.36 8.13 17.54
CA THR A 269 -14.66 8.50 18.94
C THR A 269 -15.95 7.88 19.44
N GLN A 270 -16.98 7.83 18.62
CA GLN A 270 -18.25 7.19 19.00
C GLN A 270 -18.12 5.67 19.08
N CYS A 271 -17.55 5.01 18.07
CA CYS A 271 -17.41 3.56 18.03
C CYS A 271 -16.49 3.01 19.13
N SER A 272 -15.50 3.80 19.56
CA SER A 272 -14.60 3.44 20.66
C SER A 272 -15.13 3.86 22.05
N ASN A 273 -16.36 4.38 22.15
CA ASN A 273 -16.93 4.93 23.39
C ASN A 273 -16.00 5.95 24.08
N GLY A 274 -15.36 6.81 23.28
CA GLY A 274 -14.44 7.84 23.77
C GLY A 274 -13.02 7.35 24.10
N LYS A 275 -12.72 6.05 23.98
CA LYS A 275 -11.36 5.52 24.20
C LYS A 275 -10.36 6.09 23.17
N VAL A 276 -10.79 6.26 21.92
CA VAL A 276 -10.02 6.94 20.87
C VAL A 276 -10.61 8.31 20.62
N VAL A 277 -9.90 9.36 21.01
CA VAL A 277 -10.29 10.74 20.69
C VAL A 277 -9.74 11.07 19.31
N GLY A 278 -10.65 11.17 18.33
CA GLY A 278 -10.37 11.54 16.96
C GLY A 278 -10.53 13.04 16.78
N ASN A 279 -9.50 13.69 16.24
CA ASN A 279 -9.51 15.13 15.94
C ASN A 279 -9.02 15.39 14.52
N THR A 280 -9.41 16.54 13.97
CA THR A 280 -8.86 17.07 12.73
C THR A 280 -7.89 18.23 13.00
N PRO A 281 -7.17 18.74 12.00
CA PRO A 281 -6.37 19.96 12.13
C PRO A 281 -7.16 21.19 12.60
N ARG A 282 -8.49 21.21 12.45
CA ARG A 282 -9.34 22.26 13.01
C ARG A 282 -9.54 22.11 14.52
N ASP A 283 -9.68 20.88 15.01
CA ASP A 283 -9.95 20.60 16.42
C ASP A 283 -8.66 20.66 17.26
N ASP A 284 -7.57 20.06 16.77
CA ASP A 284 -6.24 20.09 17.40
C ASP A 284 -5.28 20.96 16.59
N SER A 285 -5.47 22.28 16.68
CA SER A 285 -4.69 23.27 15.92
C SER A 285 -3.19 23.33 16.26
N GLN A 286 -2.76 22.67 17.34
CA GLN A 286 -1.35 22.61 17.75
C GLN A 286 -0.63 21.40 17.13
N CYS A 287 -1.36 20.42 16.63
CA CYS A 287 -0.80 19.26 15.94
C CYS A 287 -0.41 19.63 14.49
N ASN A 288 0.88 19.49 14.17
CA ASN A 288 1.42 19.84 12.84
C ASN A 288 1.59 18.63 11.92
N LEU A 289 1.17 17.43 12.33
CA LEU A 289 1.28 16.18 11.55
C LEU A 289 0.18 16.09 10.47
N VAL A 290 0.05 17.15 9.68
CA VAL A 290 -1.06 17.32 8.72
C VAL A 290 -0.81 16.65 7.37
N ALA A 291 0.37 16.05 7.15
CA ALA A 291 0.80 15.44 5.88
C ALA A 291 0.78 16.38 4.65
N GLY A 292 1.02 17.68 4.83
CA GLY A 292 1.14 18.62 3.71
C GLY A 292 2.37 18.39 2.82
N THR A 293 3.33 17.61 3.31
CA THR A 293 4.53 17.20 2.58
C THR A 293 4.42 15.83 1.93
N ASN A 294 3.39 15.04 2.24
CA ASN A 294 3.24 13.69 1.70
C ASN A 294 3.15 13.70 0.16
N VAL A 295 4.08 13.03 -0.52
CA VAL A 295 4.19 13.12 -1.99
C VAL A 295 3.02 12.46 -2.70
N PHE A 296 2.48 11.36 -2.16
CA PHE A 296 1.30 10.71 -2.72
C PHE A 296 0.04 11.53 -2.44
N GLY A 297 -0.11 12.06 -1.22
CA GLY A 297 -1.22 12.96 -0.88
C GLY A 297 -1.27 14.20 -1.76
N ARG A 298 -0.12 14.81 -2.07
CA ARG A 298 -0.01 15.91 -3.04
C ARG A 298 -0.52 15.51 -4.43
N GLN A 299 -0.14 14.33 -4.91
CA GLN A 299 -0.57 13.81 -6.21
C GLN A 299 -2.09 13.55 -6.27
N VAL A 300 -2.66 12.96 -5.23
CA VAL A 300 -4.12 12.73 -5.13
C VAL A 300 -4.88 14.08 -5.18
N HIS A 301 -4.30 15.12 -4.58
CA HIS A 301 -4.80 16.49 -4.61
C HIS A 301 -4.40 17.30 -5.86
N GLY A 302 -4.00 16.61 -6.93
CA GLY A 302 -3.84 17.21 -8.26
C GLY A 302 -2.50 17.92 -8.50
N VAL A 303 -1.49 17.71 -7.65
CA VAL A 303 -0.12 18.14 -7.97
C VAL A 303 0.45 17.22 -9.05
N GLU A 304 1.01 17.80 -10.10
CA GLU A 304 1.65 17.06 -11.19
C GLU A 304 2.81 16.21 -10.69
N GLU A 305 2.98 15.00 -11.24
CA GLU A 305 3.97 14.02 -10.79
C GLU A 305 5.40 14.57 -10.74
N LYS A 306 5.77 15.40 -11.72
CA LYS A 306 7.10 16.04 -11.76
C LYS A 306 7.31 17.12 -10.67
N GLU A 307 6.23 17.56 -10.02
CA GLU A 307 6.20 18.68 -9.07
C GLU A 307 5.94 18.24 -7.63
N VAL A 308 5.49 16.99 -7.39
CA VAL A 308 5.07 16.50 -6.06
C VAL A 308 6.15 16.62 -4.97
N CYS A 309 7.42 16.59 -5.36
CA CYS A 309 8.54 16.82 -4.45
C CYS A 309 8.59 18.26 -3.94
N ALA A 310 8.35 19.24 -4.82
CA ALA A 310 8.59 20.66 -4.53
C ALA A 310 7.31 21.44 -4.17
N ILE A 311 6.16 21.08 -4.75
CA ILE A 311 4.94 21.89 -4.69
C ILE A 311 3.90 21.21 -3.79
N GLY A 312 3.42 21.96 -2.79
CA GLY A 312 2.30 21.54 -1.97
C GLY A 312 0.96 21.64 -2.72
N ALA A 313 0.02 20.78 -2.36
CA ALA A 313 -1.33 20.83 -2.91
C ALA A 313 -2.05 22.14 -2.54
N LYS A 314 -2.87 22.62 -3.48
CA LYS A 314 -3.73 23.81 -3.29
C LYS A 314 -5.21 23.47 -3.23
N ASN A 315 -5.61 22.39 -3.90
CA ASN A 315 -7.00 21.96 -4.01
C ASN A 315 -7.16 20.61 -3.32
N PHE A 316 -8.11 20.49 -2.39
CA PHE A 316 -8.30 19.29 -1.59
C PHE A 316 -9.68 18.68 -1.88
N ASP A 317 -9.72 17.44 -2.35
CA ASP A 317 -10.93 16.76 -2.82
C ASP A 317 -11.42 15.65 -1.89
N GLN A 318 -10.85 15.58 -0.68
CA GLN A 318 -11.19 14.61 0.37
C GLN A 318 -10.87 13.14 0.02
N ARG A 319 -10.14 12.86 -1.07
CA ARG A 319 -9.78 11.49 -1.45
C ARG A 319 -8.57 10.98 -0.68
N PHE A 320 -7.59 11.82 -0.37
CA PHE A 320 -6.47 11.43 0.48
C PHE A 320 -6.76 11.73 1.96
N ILE A 321 -6.56 10.72 2.80
CA ILE A 321 -6.80 10.76 4.24
C ILE A 321 -5.54 10.25 4.92
N HIS A 322 -4.92 11.11 5.71
CA HIS A 322 -3.77 10.82 6.54
C HIS A 322 -4.23 10.63 7.98
N ILE A 323 -3.79 9.55 8.64
CA ILE A 323 -4.18 9.28 10.02
C ILE A 323 -2.94 9.00 10.86
N GLU A 324 -2.66 9.88 11.82
CA GLU A 324 -1.60 9.75 12.82
C GLU A 324 -2.18 9.24 14.12
N GLN A 325 -1.60 8.18 14.69
CA GLN A 325 -2.23 7.49 15.81
C GLN A 325 -1.25 7.17 16.93
N LYS A 326 -1.72 7.31 18.17
CA LYS A 326 -1.07 6.72 19.35
C LYS A 326 -1.35 5.22 19.43
N VAL A 327 -0.58 4.50 20.25
CA VAL A 327 -0.67 3.03 20.33
C VAL A 327 -2.07 2.55 20.70
N GLU A 328 -2.77 3.30 21.57
CA GLU A 328 -4.11 2.96 22.04
C GLU A 328 -5.14 2.99 20.91
N SER A 329 -4.96 3.85 19.90
CA SER A 329 -5.82 3.86 18.70
C SER A 329 -5.48 2.74 17.73
N ARG A 330 -4.19 2.39 17.61
CA ARG A 330 -3.73 1.38 16.64
C ARG A 330 -4.30 -0.01 16.92
N THR A 331 -4.56 -0.32 18.18
CA THR A 331 -5.09 -1.63 18.61
C THR A 331 -6.62 -1.72 18.59
N GLU A 332 -7.33 -0.64 18.27
CA GLU A 332 -8.80 -0.56 18.30
C GLU A 332 -9.42 -1.00 16.97
N PHE A 333 -9.08 -2.20 16.51
CA PHE A 333 -9.44 -2.69 15.16
C PHE A 333 -10.96 -2.71 14.92
N GLU A 334 -11.74 -3.18 15.89
CA GLU A 334 -13.21 -3.25 15.78
C GLU A 334 -13.81 -1.83 15.67
N SER A 335 -13.40 -0.91 16.53
CA SER A 335 -13.82 0.49 16.53
C SER A 335 -13.48 1.17 15.20
N TRP A 336 -12.28 0.93 14.66
CA TRP A 336 -11.87 1.44 13.35
C TRP A 336 -12.67 0.84 12.20
N ARG A 337 -12.89 -0.49 12.20
CA ARG A 337 -13.74 -1.15 11.19
C ARG A 337 -15.12 -0.52 11.16
N GLU A 338 -15.74 -0.34 12.32
CA GLU A 338 -17.07 0.26 12.42
C GLU A 338 -17.08 1.72 11.97
N ALA A 339 -16.09 2.52 12.37
CA ALA A 339 -15.96 3.89 11.95
C ALA A 339 -15.80 4.02 10.42
N LEU A 340 -14.92 3.22 9.82
CA LEU A 340 -14.72 3.18 8.37
C LEU A 340 -15.99 2.77 7.63
N ASN A 341 -16.64 1.68 8.06
CA ASN A 341 -17.89 1.23 7.45
C ASN A 341 -18.99 2.29 7.59
N ARG A 342 -19.11 2.97 8.73
CA ARG A 342 -20.11 4.03 8.92
C ARG A 342 -19.90 5.22 7.99
N VAL A 343 -18.65 5.60 7.73
CA VAL A 343 -18.32 6.76 6.88
C VAL A 343 -18.41 6.44 5.39
N PHE A 344 -17.89 5.28 4.98
CA PHE A 344 -17.71 4.94 3.56
C PHE A 344 -18.76 3.98 3.01
N ARG A 345 -19.44 3.22 3.88
CA ARG A 345 -20.51 2.28 3.52
C ARG A 345 -21.72 2.48 4.44
N PRO A 346 -22.29 3.70 4.49
CA PRO A 346 -23.48 3.91 5.28
C PRO A 346 -24.54 2.91 4.81
N ILE A 347 -25.07 2.12 5.74
CA ILE A 347 -26.19 1.22 5.45
C ILE A 347 -27.28 2.12 4.89
N VAL A 348 -27.57 1.95 3.59
CA VAL A 348 -28.79 2.49 3.03
C VAL A 348 -29.89 1.68 3.70
N VAL A 349 -30.44 2.23 4.78
CA VAL A 349 -31.68 1.70 5.34
C VAL A 349 -32.69 1.90 4.23
N HIS A 350 -32.97 0.84 3.47
CA HIS A 350 -34.10 0.83 2.56
C HIS A 350 -35.32 1.21 3.40
N GLU A 351 -35.96 2.33 3.08
CA GLU A 351 -37.22 2.79 3.69
C GLU A 351 -38.40 1.81 3.43
N GLU A 352 -38.13 0.56 3.06
CA GLU A 352 -39.13 -0.49 2.79
C GLU A 352 -39.67 -1.17 4.06
N LEU A 353 -39.32 -0.68 5.25
CA LEU A 353 -39.97 -1.04 6.52
C LEU A 353 -40.91 0.07 7.04
N LYS A 354 -41.53 0.83 6.14
CA LYS A 354 -42.82 1.48 6.43
C LYS A 354 -43.93 0.47 6.11
N ILE A 355 -44.19 -0.45 7.05
CA ILE A 355 -45.42 -1.26 7.08
C ILE A 355 -46.53 -0.41 7.71
#